data_AF-A0A9E4HPJ0-F1
#
_entry.id   AF-A0A9E4HPJ0-F1
#
_cell.length_a   1.000
_cell.length_b   1.000
_cell.length_c   1.000
_cell.angle_alpha   90.00
_cell.angle_beta   90.00
_cell.angle_gamma   90.00
#
_symmetry.space_group_name_H-M   'P 1'
#
loop_
_entity.id
_entity.type
_entity.pdbx_description
1 polymer ?
#
loop_
_entity_poly.entity_id
_entity_poly.type
_entity_poly.pdbx_seq_one_letter_code
_entity_poly.pdbx_strand_id
1 'polypeptide(L)'
;MADDLDARMTSFLRDVGAAMGLALEVTVEPIEDGTRITVAGQGCDILLQRRAAGLDALQHVVNAAFRREQPSRHIVVDCLDYRKNKDSELRETARLLAERARATGEPQEIGPLNPYARRIVHLAVAEDPGVSSESVGDAFMKAVVISASG
;
A
#
# COMPACT_ATOMS: atom_id res chain seq x y z
N MET A 1 2.69 -15.82 21.27
CA MET A 1 1.54 -15.85 20.32
C MET A 1 1.84 -15.06 19.06
N ALA A 2 2.30 -13.80 19.15
CA ALA A 2 2.75 -13.05 17.95
C ALA A 2 3.91 -13.74 17.22
N ASP A 3 4.94 -14.16 17.97
CA ASP A 3 6.12 -14.85 17.40
C ASP A 3 5.78 -16.18 16.68
N ASP A 4 4.71 -16.86 17.10
CA ASP A 4 4.24 -18.09 16.46
C ASP A 4 3.54 -17.81 15.12
N LEU A 5 2.73 -16.75 15.06
CA LEU A 5 2.09 -16.31 13.83
C LEU A 5 3.12 -15.81 12.81
N ASP A 6 4.11 -15.03 13.25
CA ASP A 6 5.18 -14.51 12.40
C ASP A 6 6.03 -15.65 11.81
N ALA A 7 6.36 -16.67 12.63
CA ALA A 7 7.06 -17.86 12.16
C ALA A 7 6.24 -18.66 11.13
N ARG A 8 4.93 -18.81 11.35
CA ARG A 8 4.02 -19.48 10.39
C ARG A 8 3.90 -18.72 9.08
N MET A 9 3.73 -17.40 9.12
CA MET A 9 3.68 -16.55 7.92
C MET A 9 5.00 -16.60 7.14
N THR A 10 6.13 -16.60 7.86
CA THR A 10 7.47 -16.74 7.30
C THR A 10 7.66 -18.07 6.58
N SER A 11 7.32 -19.19 7.24
CA SER A 11 7.41 -20.53 6.63
C SER A 11 6.54 -20.62 5.40
N PHE A 12 5.28 -20.16 5.50
CA PHE A 12 4.33 -20.20 4.41
C PHE A 12 4.83 -19.50 3.14
N LEU A 13 5.36 -18.28 3.27
CA LEU A 13 5.87 -17.53 2.12
C LEU A 13 7.15 -18.15 1.54
N ARG A 14 8.00 -18.74 2.38
CA ARG A 14 9.18 -19.50 1.91
C ARG A 14 8.76 -20.73 1.12
N ASP A 15 7.76 -21.48 1.58
CA ASP A 15 7.25 -22.67 0.92
C ASP A 15 6.61 -22.32 -0.44
N VAL A 16 5.82 -21.25 -0.48
CA VAL A 16 5.25 -20.72 -1.73
C VAL A 16 6.36 -20.27 -2.69
N GLY A 17 7.36 -19.54 -2.19
CA GLY A 17 8.53 -19.14 -2.96
C GLY A 17 9.25 -20.35 -3.57
N ALA A 18 9.55 -21.36 -2.74
CA ALA A 18 10.22 -22.58 -3.18
C ALA A 18 9.42 -23.33 -4.25
N ALA A 19 8.09 -23.42 -4.11
CA ALA A 19 7.20 -24.02 -5.12
C ALA A 19 7.21 -23.26 -6.46
N MET A 20 7.50 -21.96 -6.44
CA MET A 20 7.69 -21.11 -7.62
C MET A 20 9.14 -21.13 -8.17
N GLY A 21 10.06 -21.83 -7.51
CA GLY A 21 11.49 -21.81 -7.85
C GLY A 21 12.22 -20.54 -7.38
N LEU A 22 11.68 -19.84 -6.38
CA LEU A 22 12.21 -18.61 -5.81
C LEU A 22 12.79 -18.86 -4.41
N ALA A 23 14.01 -18.35 -4.17
CA ALA A 23 14.62 -18.37 -2.85
C ALA A 23 14.25 -17.09 -2.09
N LEU A 24 13.05 -17.07 -1.49
CA LEU A 24 12.54 -15.89 -0.79
C LEU A 24 13.13 -15.77 0.62
N GLU A 25 13.71 -14.62 0.90
CA GLU A 25 14.00 -14.14 2.26
C GLU A 25 12.77 -13.38 2.76
N VAL A 26 12.35 -13.64 3.99
CA VAL A 26 11.11 -13.09 4.56
C VAL A 26 11.41 -12.48 5.91
N THR A 27 11.02 -11.21 6.07
CA THR A 27 11.13 -10.45 7.32
C THR A 27 9.75 -9.96 7.71
N VAL A 28 9.41 -10.04 8.99
CA VAL A 28 8.13 -9.59 9.53
C VAL A 28 8.38 -8.45 10.52
N GLU A 29 7.67 -7.34 10.35
CA GLU A 29 7.78 -6.16 11.21
C GLU A 29 6.38 -5.63 11.59
N PRO A 30 6.18 -5.17 12.84
CA PRO A 30 4.97 -4.44 13.19
C PRO A 30 4.96 -3.07 12.51
N ILE A 31 3.79 -2.66 12.03
CA ILE A 31 3.51 -1.32 11.51
C ILE A 31 2.33 -0.71 12.28
N GLU A 32 2.14 0.61 12.17
CA GLU A 32 1.12 1.37 12.92
C GLU A 32 -0.27 0.70 12.89
N ASP A 33 -0.71 0.27 11.71
CA ASP A 33 -2.03 -0.35 11.52
C ASP A 33 -1.99 -1.88 11.38
N GLY A 34 -0.88 -2.57 11.72
CA GLY A 34 -0.81 -4.03 11.61
C GLY A 34 0.58 -4.61 11.45
N THR A 35 0.73 -5.53 10.50
CA THR A 35 2.01 -6.21 10.25
C THR A 35 2.42 -6.08 8.79
N ARG A 36 3.69 -5.75 8.55
CA ARG A 36 4.30 -5.84 7.23
C ARG A 36 5.18 -7.08 7.15
N ILE A 37 5.06 -7.79 6.05
CA ILE A 37 5.92 -8.88 5.66
C ILE A 37 6.68 -8.43 4.41
N THR A 38 7.99 -8.34 4.50
CA THR A 38 8.86 -7.98 3.39
C THR A 38 9.49 -9.24 2.82
N VAL A 39 9.27 -9.47 1.52
CA VAL A 39 9.91 -10.55 0.77
C VAL A 39 11.05 -10.00 -0.10
N ALA A 40 12.21 -10.65 -0.02
CA ALA A 40 13.42 -10.32 -0.75
C ALA A 40 14.07 -11.60 -1.27
N GLY A 41 15.29 -11.49 -1.80
CA GLY A 41 16.07 -12.63 -2.28
C GLY A 41 16.11 -12.74 -3.80
N GLN A 42 16.82 -13.76 -4.29
CA GLN A 42 17.07 -13.93 -5.72
C GLN A 42 15.79 -14.31 -6.47
N GLY A 43 15.48 -13.57 -7.54
CA GLY A 43 14.32 -13.81 -8.39
C GLY A 43 13.01 -13.19 -7.87
N CYS A 44 13.02 -12.49 -6.72
CA CYS A 44 11.81 -11.86 -6.19
C CYS A 44 11.27 -10.71 -7.08
N ASP A 45 12.09 -10.18 -7.99
CA ASP A 45 11.72 -9.19 -8.99
C ASP A 45 10.59 -9.65 -9.91
N ILE A 46 10.43 -10.98 -10.11
CA ILE A 46 9.30 -11.55 -10.85
C ILE A 46 7.95 -11.18 -10.23
N LEU A 47 7.90 -10.99 -8.90
CA LEU A 47 6.69 -10.62 -8.16
C LEU A 47 6.22 -9.20 -8.52
N LEU A 48 7.15 -8.35 -8.97
CA LEU A 48 6.91 -6.95 -9.34
C LEU A 48 6.54 -6.78 -10.83
N GLN A 49 6.74 -7.82 -11.65
CA GLN A 49 6.36 -7.79 -13.06
C GLN A 49 4.85 -7.64 -13.25
N ARG A 50 4.44 -7.17 -14.43
CA ARG A 50 3.03 -6.97 -14.81
C ARG A 50 2.26 -6.12 -13.78
N ARG A 51 2.84 -5.00 -13.37
CA ARG A 51 2.29 -4.09 -12.34
C ARG A 51 2.13 -4.76 -10.98
N ALA A 52 3.14 -5.52 -10.55
CA ALA A 52 3.18 -6.23 -9.27
C ALA A 52 2.05 -7.24 -9.03
N ALA A 53 1.56 -7.88 -10.11
CA ALA A 53 0.48 -8.87 -10.03
C ALA A 53 0.85 -10.08 -9.15
N GLY A 54 2.13 -10.49 -9.13
CA GLY A 54 2.60 -11.57 -8.26
C GLY A 54 2.58 -11.18 -6.79
N LEU A 55 3.03 -9.97 -6.47
CA LEU A 55 2.97 -9.42 -5.12
C LEU A 55 1.52 -9.28 -4.61
N ASP A 56 0.60 -8.86 -5.48
CA ASP A 56 -0.82 -8.77 -5.15
C ASP A 56 -1.45 -10.16 -4.90
N ALA A 57 -1.06 -11.17 -5.67
CA ALA A 57 -1.49 -12.54 -5.44
C ALA A 57 -0.99 -13.08 -4.09
N LEU A 58 0.29 -12.88 -3.76
CA LEU A 58 0.84 -13.27 -2.46
C LEU A 58 0.13 -12.56 -1.31
N GLN A 59 -0.09 -11.24 -1.44
CA GLN A 59 -0.87 -10.46 -0.48
C GLN A 59 -2.26 -11.04 -0.23
N HIS A 60 -2.94 -11.46 -1.30
CA HIS A 60 -4.27 -12.04 -1.21
C HIS A 60 -4.26 -13.38 -0.46
N VAL A 61 -3.34 -14.28 -0.82
CA VAL A 61 -3.24 -15.61 -0.22
C VAL A 61 -2.85 -15.51 1.26
N VAL A 62 -1.90 -14.65 1.61
CA VAL A 62 -1.50 -14.40 3.01
C VAL A 62 -2.68 -13.86 3.82
N ASN A 63 -3.45 -12.91 3.28
CA ASN A 63 -4.65 -12.41 3.95
C ASN A 63 -5.71 -13.51 4.10
N ALA A 64 -5.89 -14.36 3.11
CA ALA A 64 -6.84 -15.47 3.21
C ALA A 64 -6.47 -16.47 4.31
N ALA A 65 -5.17 -16.75 4.47
CA ALA A 65 -4.65 -17.70 5.44
C ALA A 65 -4.60 -17.14 6.88
N PHE A 66 -4.07 -15.92 7.06
CA PHE A 66 -3.62 -15.45 8.39
C PHE A 66 -4.38 -14.23 8.94
N ARG A 67 -5.15 -13.51 8.12
CA ARG A 67 -5.76 -12.24 8.52
C ARG A 67 -6.64 -12.33 9.77
N ARG A 68 -7.34 -13.45 9.95
CA ARG A 68 -8.25 -13.65 11.10
C ARG A 68 -7.50 -13.83 12.42
N GLU A 69 -6.28 -14.33 12.35
CA GLU A 69 -5.42 -14.58 13.51
C GLU A 69 -4.65 -13.32 13.91
N GLN A 70 -4.49 -12.35 12.99
CA GLN A 70 -3.82 -11.10 13.29
C GLN A 70 -4.73 -10.10 14.03
N PRO A 71 -4.35 -9.55 15.20
CA PRO A 71 -5.21 -8.68 16.00
C PRO A 71 -5.73 -7.45 15.24
N SER A 72 -4.88 -6.80 14.45
CA SER A 72 -5.27 -5.65 13.62
C SER A 72 -6.07 -6.04 12.37
N ARG A 73 -6.13 -7.34 12.04
CA ARG A 73 -6.66 -7.89 10.79
C ARG A 73 -6.10 -7.23 9.53
N HIS A 74 -4.88 -6.74 9.63
CA HIS A 74 -4.20 -6.02 8.57
C HIS A 74 -2.78 -6.55 8.44
N ILE A 75 -2.54 -7.19 7.31
CA ILE A 75 -1.25 -7.75 6.91
C ILE A 75 -0.92 -7.14 5.55
N VAL A 76 0.27 -6.59 5.41
CA VAL A 76 0.80 -6.05 4.16
C VAL A 76 1.96 -6.90 3.70
N VAL A 77 1.96 -7.36 2.46
CA VAL A 77 3.10 -8.05 1.84
C VAL A 77 3.78 -7.08 0.89
N ASP A 78 5.05 -6.81 1.11
CA ASP A 78 5.86 -5.92 0.29
C ASP A 78 7.08 -6.66 -0.29
N CYS A 79 7.61 -6.16 -1.39
CA CYS A 79 8.79 -6.71 -2.05
C CYS A 79 9.64 -5.57 -2.60
N LEU A 80 10.93 -5.55 -2.25
CA LEU A 80 11.88 -4.49 -2.66
C LEU A 80 11.35 -3.07 -2.44
N ASP A 81 10.69 -2.84 -1.30
CA ASP A 81 10.02 -1.57 -0.95
C ASP A 81 9.01 -1.06 -2.01
N TYR A 82 8.49 -1.93 -2.88
CA TYR A 82 7.60 -1.52 -3.97
C TYR A 82 6.36 -0.78 -3.48
N ARG A 83 5.66 -1.30 -2.46
CA ARG A 83 4.47 -0.65 -1.91
C ARG A 83 4.86 0.64 -1.20
N LYS A 84 5.92 0.60 -0.40
CA LYS A 84 6.44 1.78 0.31
C LYS A 84 6.82 2.92 -0.66
N ASN A 85 7.46 2.59 -1.77
CA ASN A 85 7.82 3.56 -2.82
C ASN A 85 6.57 4.08 -3.52
N LYS A 86 5.61 3.22 -3.87
CA LYS A 86 4.34 3.66 -4.45
C LYS A 86 3.54 4.59 -3.55
N ASP A 87 3.50 4.32 -2.25
CA ASP A 87 2.86 5.20 -1.27
C ASP A 87 3.57 6.55 -1.20
N SER A 88 4.90 6.55 -1.26
CA SER A 88 5.72 7.76 -1.22
C SER A 88 5.51 8.62 -2.46
N GLU A 89 5.54 8.01 -3.65
CA GLU A 89 5.22 8.66 -4.93
C GLU A 89 3.81 9.28 -4.92
N LEU A 90 2.82 8.56 -4.37
CA LEU A 90 1.45 9.05 -4.27
C LEU A 90 1.33 10.24 -3.32
N ARG A 91 2.01 10.21 -2.17
CA ARG A 91 2.08 11.35 -1.24
C ARG A 91 2.71 12.57 -1.88
N GLU A 92 3.82 12.39 -2.58
CA GLU A 92 4.52 13.48 -3.26
C GLU A 92 3.64 14.10 -4.37
N THR A 93 2.98 13.25 -5.16
CA THR A 93 2.02 13.70 -6.17
C THR A 93 0.88 14.50 -5.53
N ALA A 94 0.32 14.02 -4.40
CA ALA A 94 -0.74 14.73 -3.68
C ALA A 94 -0.29 16.12 -3.20
N ARG A 95 0.94 16.23 -2.67
CA ARG A 95 1.52 17.52 -2.24
C ARG A 95 1.69 18.48 -3.41
N LEU A 96 2.21 18.01 -4.55
CA LEU A 96 2.36 18.84 -5.75
C LEU A 96 1.02 19.36 -6.27
N LEU A 97 -0.02 18.52 -6.25
CA LEU A 97 -1.37 18.92 -6.66
C LEU A 97 -2.00 19.91 -5.66
N ALA A 98 -1.77 19.74 -4.35
CA ALA A 98 -2.16 20.70 -3.34
C ALA A 98 -1.51 22.08 -3.56
N GLU A 99 -0.21 22.12 -3.78
CA GLU A 99 0.50 23.37 -4.08
C GLU A 99 -0.06 24.06 -5.32
N ARG A 100 -0.36 23.29 -6.36
CA ARG A 100 -0.95 23.80 -7.60
C ARG A 100 -2.38 24.33 -7.38
N ALA A 101 -3.22 23.60 -6.64
CA ALA A 101 -4.58 24.03 -6.32
C ALA A 101 -4.55 25.37 -5.56
N ARG A 102 -3.67 25.50 -4.57
CA ARG A 102 -3.47 26.73 -3.79
C ARG A 102 -2.96 27.89 -4.65
N ALA A 103 -1.99 27.64 -5.54
CA ALA A 103 -1.39 28.69 -6.36
C ALA A 103 -2.33 29.21 -7.47
N THR A 104 -3.17 28.33 -8.02
CA THR A 104 -4.04 28.66 -9.16
C THR A 104 -5.46 29.01 -8.74
N GLY A 105 -5.92 28.53 -7.58
CA GLY A 105 -7.33 28.54 -7.19
C GLY A 105 -8.18 27.50 -7.93
N GLU A 106 -7.60 26.73 -8.85
CA GLU A 106 -8.30 25.72 -9.64
C GLU A 106 -8.22 24.34 -8.98
N PRO A 107 -9.34 23.60 -8.84
CA PRO A 107 -9.33 22.25 -8.32
C PRO A 107 -8.44 21.31 -9.14
N GLN A 108 -7.72 20.44 -8.45
CA GLN A 108 -6.88 19.39 -9.05
C GLN A 108 -7.47 18.01 -8.76
N GLU A 109 -7.29 17.05 -9.66
CA GLU A 109 -7.85 15.71 -9.52
C GLU A 109 -6.74 14.64 -9.58
N ILE A 110 -6.85 13.61 -8.75
CA ILE A 110 -6.02 12.41 -8.80
C ILE A 110 -6.87 11.14 -8.69
N GLY A 111 -6.63 10.19 -9.59
CA GLY A 111 -7.26 8.88 -9.56
C GLY A 111 -7.45 8.24 -10.93
N PRO A 112 -8.25 7.15 -11.01
CA PRO A 112 -9.06 6.57 -9.92
C PRO A 112 -8.24 5.79 -8.87
N LEU A 113 -8.61 5.91 -7.59
CA LEU A 113 -7.91 5.35 -6.43
C LEU A 113 -8.81 4.42 -5.60
N ASN A 114 -8.23 3.36 -5.05
CA ASN A 114 -8.90 2.49 -4.08
C ASN A 114 -8.98 3.19 -2.68
N PRO A 115 -9.77 2.70 -1.72
CA PRO A 115 -9.90 3.34 -0.40
C PRO A 115 -8.57 3.59 0.34
N TYR A 116 -7.60 2.69 0.20
CA TYR A 116 -6.28 2.81 0.83
C TYR A 116 -5.47 3.98 0.23
N ALA A 117 -5.37 4.04 -1.09
CA ALA A 117 -4.68 5.11 -1.80
C ALA A 117 -5.36 6.47 -1.56
N ARG A 118 -6.69 6.51 -1.47
CA ARG A 118 -7.42 7.73 -1.10
C ARG A 118 -7.07 8.21 0.30
N ARG A 119 -6.96 7.31 1.28
CA ARG A 119 -6.48 7.66 2.63
C ARG A 119 -5.09 8.31 2.59
N ILE A 120 -4.17 7.76 1.79
CA ILE A 120 -2.83 8.35 1.62
C ILE A 120 -2.90 9.78 1.08
N VAL A 121 -3.69 10.02 0.03
CA VAL A 121 -3.88 11.35 -0.55
C VAL A 121 -4.50 12.31 0.47
N HIS A 122 -5.60 11.91 1.12
CA HIS A 122 -6.27 12.74 2.11
C HIS A 122 -5.35 13.12 3.28
N LEU A 123 -4.57 12.17 3.80
CA LEU A 123 -3.60 12.43 4.86
C LEU A 123 -2.50 13.39 4.40
N ALA A 124 -1.97 13.22 3.18
CA ALA A 124 -0.95 14.12 2.65
C ALA A 124 -1.48 15.54 2.40
N VAL A 125 -2.72 15.68 1.90
CA VAL A 125 -3.36 16.98 1.69
C VAL A 125 -3.67 17.66 3.02
N ALA A 126 -4.08 16.91 4.05
CA ALA A 126 -4.41 17.46 5.37
C ALA A 126 -3.20 18.07 6.11
N GLU A 127 -1.96 17.82 5.65
CA GLU A 127 -0.76 18.49 6.16
C GLU A 127 -0.71 19.98 5.79
N ASP A 128 -1.47 20.40 4.76
CA ASP A 128 -1.55 21.79 4.31
C ASP A 128 -2.94 22.39 4.61
N PRO A 129 -3.05 23.35 5.55
CA PRO A 129 -4.33 23.98 5.88
C PRO A 129 -4.92 24.86 4.76
N GLY A 130 -4.12 25.24 3.76
CA GLY A 130 -4.55 26.06 2.63
C GLY A 130 -5.32 25.30 1.55
N VAL A 131 -5.51 24.00 1.71
CA VAL A 131 -6.25 23.14 0.77
C VAL A 131 -7.14 22.14 1.51
N SER A 132 -8.09 21.56 0.78
CA SER A 132 -8.96 20.49 1.24
C SER A 132 -9.06 19.41 0.16
N SER A 133 -9.50 18.21 0.54
CA SER A 133 -9.70 17.12 -0.42
C SER A 133 -10.99 16.36 -0.19
N GLU A 134 -11.63 15.93 -1.28
CA GLU A 134 -12.86 15.16 -1.28
C GLU A 134 -12.77 13.98 -2.26
N SER A 135 -13.29 12.82 -1.86
CA SER A 135 -13.41 11.66 -2.75
C SER A 135 -14.69 11.76 -3.59
N VAL A 136 -14.56 11.83 -4.92
CA VAL A 136 -15.69 11.99 -5.85
C VAL A 136 -15.97 10.70 -6.64
N GLY A 137 -17.25 10.37 -6.78
CA GLY A 137 -17.77 9.20 -7.49
C GLY A 137 -18.37 8.13 -6.57
N ASP A 138 -19.13 7.19 -7.14
CA ASP A 138 -19.91 6.18 -6.37
C ASP A 138 -19.36 4.75 -6.46
N ALA A 139 -18.29 4.55 -7.22
CA ALA A 139 -17.65 3.24 -7.36
C ALA A 139 -16.64 2.95 -6.22
N PHE A 140 -16.16 1.70 -6.14
CA PHE A 140 -15.08 1.32 -5.21
C PHE A 140 -13.79 2.11 -5.47
N MET A 141 -13.51 2.34 -6.76
CA MET A 141 -12.45 3.22 -7.23
C MET A 141 -13.02 4.63 -7.42
N LYS A 142 -12.49 5.61 -6.70
CA LYS A 142 -12.96 7.01 -6.75
C LYS A 142 -11.80 7.95 -7.07
N ALA A 143 -12.09 9.10 -7.65
CA ALA A 143 -11.11 10.18 -7.74
C ALA A 143 -11.05 10.94 -6.42
N VAL A 144 -9.94 11.64 -6.17
CA VAL A 144 -9.82 12.63 -5.10
C VAL A 144 -9.63 14.00 -5.75
N VAL A 145 -10.53 14.93 -5.44
CA VAL A 145 -10.44 16.32 -5.85
C VAL A 145 -9.80 17.11 -4.72
N ILE A 146 -8.81 17.94 -5.04
CA ILE A 146 -8.05 18.80 -4.13
C ILE A 146 -8.36 20.24 -4.51
N SER A 147 -8.84 21.03 -3.56
CA SER A 147 -9.29 22.42 -3.78
C SER A 147 -8.62 23.36 -2.80
N ALA A 148 -8.32 24.59 -3.23
CA ALA A 148 -7.89 25.64 -2.32
C ALA A 148 -8.96 25.91 -1.26
N SER A 149 -8.54 26.00 0.00
CA SER A 149 -9.40 26.48 1.08
C SER A 149 -9.48 28.00 0.97
N GLY A 150 -10.71 28.52 0.82
CA GLY A 150 -10.98 29.96 0.76
C GLY A 150 -10.83 30.66 2.11
#